data_AF-A0A450T1R7-F1
#
_entry.id   AF-A0A450T1R7-F1
#
_cell.length_a   1.000
_cell.length_b   1.000
_cell.length_c   1.000
_cell.angle_alpha   90.00
_cell.angle_beta   90.00
_cell.angle_gamma   90.00
#
_symmetry.space_group_name_H-M   'P 1'
#
loop_
_entity.id
_entity.type
_entity.pdbx_description
1 polymer ?
#
loop_
_entity_poly.entity_id
_entity_poly.type
_entity_poly.pdbx_seq_one_letter_code
_entity_poly.pdbx_strand_id
1 'polypeptide(L)'
;MLGRLKIDSHHKVPTEKKLMTKEIYADAIGEITFAQGAVRIDLVSLSREYKGGEDAPPNFEFRQRIIMSPEGFLRSFDMMQGLVGQLLEKGVIQKHQPDNGLPSDTKQTPDDEFSASIHNS
;
A
#
# COMPACT_ATOMS: atom_id res chain seq x y z
N MET A 1 5.36 -28.51 73.36
CA MET A 1 5.70 -27.41 72.43
C MET A 1 5.45 -27.90 71.02
N LEU A 2 4.50 -27.30 70.29
CA LEU A 2 4.39 -27.45 68.83
C LEU A 2 3.92 -26.10 68.28
N GLY A 3 4.84 -25.34 67.70
CA GLY A 3 4.59 -24.03 67.10
C GLY A 3 4.01 -24.19 65.70
N ARG A 4 2.88 -23.53 65.44
CA ARG A 4 2.19 -23.52 64.14
C ARG A 4 2.86 -22.51 63.22
N LEU A 5 3.46 -22.98 62.13
CA LEU A 5 4.06 -22.15 61.09
C LEU A 5 2.94 -21.42 60.32
N LYS A 6 2.88 -20.09 60.40
CA LYS A 6 2.04 -19.26 59.54
C LYS A 6 2.74 -19.14 58.18
N ILE A 7 2.06 -19.57 57.12
CA ILE A 7 2.52 -19.40 55.75
C ILE A 7 1.88 -18.11 55.24
N ASP A 8 2.66 -17.03 55.23
CA ASP A 8 2.20 -15.73 54.75
C ASP A 8 2.05 -15.79 53.22
N SER A 9 0.81 -15.94 52.78
CA SER A 9 0.44 -15.99 51.36
C SER A 9 0.23 -14.58 50.82
N HIS A 10 1.34 -13.88 50.54
CA HIS A 10 1.34 -12.68 49.71
C HIS A 10 2.24 -12.89 48.49
N HIS A 11 1.91 -13.89 47.68
CA HIS A 11 2.36 -13.93 46.28
C HIS A 11 1.52 -12.92 45.49
N LYS A 12 2.03 -11.69 45.39
CA LYS A 12 1.45 -10.67 44.51
C LYS A 12 1.75 -11.12 43.08
N VAL A 13 0.73 -11.63 42.38
CA VAL A 13 0.83 -11.99 40.95
C VAL A 13 1.29 -10.74 40.20
N PRO A 14 2.43 -10.76 39.47
CA PRO A 14 2.82 -9.63 38.64
C PRO A 14 1.75 -9.47 37.56
N THR A 15 0.98 -8.38 37.62
CA THR A 15 0.08 -8.03 36.53
C THR A 15 0.96 -7.59 35.37
N GLU A 16 1.25 -8.52 34.47
CA GLU A 16 1.93 -8.24 33.20
C GLU A 16 1.13 -7.13 32.50
N LYS A 17 1.73 -5.93 32.45
CA LYS A 17 1.14 -4.78 31.80
C LYS A 17 1.17 -5.07 30.31
N LYS A 18 0.10 -5.70 29.79
CA LYS A 18 -0.11 -5.90 28.36
C LYS A 18 0.03 -4.53 27.70
N LEU A 19 1.16 -4.30 27.04
CA LEU A 19 1.35 -3.15 26.18
C LEU A 19 0.33 -3.32 25.06
N MET A 20 -0.80 -2.63 25.17
CA MET A 20 -1.75 -2.55 24.07
C MET A 20 -1.05 -1.75 22.97
N THR A 21 -0.55 -2.46 21.97
CA THR A 21 -0.02 -1.83 20.76
C THR A 21 -1.17 -1.05 20.15
N LYS A 22 -1.04 0.28 20.09
CA LYS A 22 -2.07 1.12 19.50
C LYS A 22 -2.03 0.93 17.99
N GLU A 23 -2.95 0.13 17.47
CA GLU A 23 -3.16 0.01 16.04
C GLU A 23 -3.74 1.32 15.49
N ILE A 24 -3.31 1.69 14.29
CA ILE A 24 -3.83 2.83 13.54
C ILE A 24 -4.37 2.32 12.22
N TYR A 25 -5.55 2.80 11.84
CA TYR A 25 -6.11 2.56 10.52
C TYR A 25 -5.81 3.79 9.65
N ALA A 26 -5.22 3.55 8.48
CA ALA A 26 -4.91 4.54 7.47
C ALA A 26 -5.27 3.96 6.10
N ASP A 27 -5.73 4.80 5.18
CA ASP A 27 -6.16 4.38 3.86
C ASP A 27 -4.98 4.41 2.86
N ALA A 28 -4.07 5.38 3.04
CA ALA A 28 -2.97 5.60 2.11
C ALA A 28 -1.73 6.20 2.80
N ILE A 29 -0.63 6.17 2.06
CA ILE A 29 0.54 7.02 2.31
C ILE A 29 0.31 8.33 1.56
N GLY A 30 0.27 9.44 2.29
CA GLY A 30 0.13 10.78 1.71
C GLY A 30 1.45 11.33 1.17
N GLU A 31 2.53 11.22 1.95
CA GLU A 31 3.85 11.72 1.56
C GLU A 31 4.96 10.79 2.07
N ILE A 32 6.04 10.67 1.28
CA ILE A 32 7.32 10.11 1.71
C ILE A 32 8.41 11.15 1.48
N THR A 33 9.11 11.54 2.55
CA THR A 33 10.17 12.57 2.49
C THR A 33 11.46 12.04 3.13
N PHE A 34 12.61 12.30 2.51
CA PHE A 34 13.90 12.14 3.16
C PHE A 34 14.42 13.49 3.65
N ALA A 35 14.52 13.66 4.97
CA ALA A 35 14.97 14.91 5.57
C ALA A 35 15.71 14.64 6.88
N GLN A 36 16.79 15.38 7.11
CA GLN A 36 17.59 15.29 8.35
C GLN A 36 18.09 13.86 8.62
N GLY A 37 18.49 13.14 7.57
CA GLY A 37 19.02 11.77 7.69
C GLY A 37 17.99 10.69 7.96
N ALA A 38 16.69 11.01 7.94
CA ALA A 38 15.60 10.06 8.17
C ALA A 38 14.55 10.08 7.06
N VAL A 39 13.93 8.93 6.83
CA VAL A 39 12.74 8.81 5.98
C VAL A 39 11.52 9.05 6.85
N ARG A 40 10.61 9.89 6.37
CA ARG A 40 9.33 10.24 6.99
C ARG A 40 8.22 9.79 6.07
N ILE A 41 7.27 9.03 6.60
CA ILE A 41 6.11 8.53 5.87
C ILE A 41 4.87 9.04 6.58
N ASP A 42 4.06 9.82 5.89
CA ASP A 42 2.80 10.33 6.40
C ASP A 42 1.66 9.41 6.00
N LEU A 43 1.01 8.82 7.00
CA LEU A 43 -0.19 8.02 6.84
C LEU A 43 -1.40 8.94 6.90
N VAL A 44 -2.33 8.73 5.96
CA VAL A 44 -3.54 9.54 5.83
C VAL A 44 -4.77 8.65 5.72
N SER A 45 -5.94 9.21 6.03
CA SER A 45 -7.23 8.60 5.67
C SER A 45 -8.11 9.60 4.96
N LEU A 46 -9.04 9.10 4.17
CA LEU A 46 -10.08 9.90 3.57
C LEU A 46 -10.88 10.64 4.65
N SER A 47 -11.07 11.94 4.46
CA SER A 47 -11.89 12.75 5.36
C SER A 47 -13.33 12.27 5.31
N ARG A 48 -13.99 12.21 6.48
CA ARG A 48 -15.42 11.88 6.57
C ARG A 48 -16.31 12.90 5.88
N GLU A 49 -15.80 14.11 5.68
CA GLU A 49 -16.50 15.22 5.03
C GLU A 49 -16.44 15.12 3.50
N TYR A 50 -15.58 14.25 2.96
CA TYR A 50 -15.53 13.99 1.53
C TYR A 50 -16.76 13.21 1.09
N LYS A 51 -17.68 13.90 0.41
CA LYS A 51 -18.94 13.33 -0.08
C LYS A 51 -18.84 12.67 -1.45
N GLY A 52 -17.67 12.72 -2.08
CA GLY A 52 -17.48 12.28 -3.46
C GLY A 52 -18.12 13.22 -4.49
N GLY A 53 -17.53 13.27 -5.68
CA GLY A 53 -18.01 14.05 -6.82
C GLY A 53 -16.98 13.98 -7.94
N GLU A 54 -17.43 13.98 -9.19
CA GLU A 54 -16.58 13.82 -10.38
C GLU A 54 -15.52 14.94 -10.50
N ASP A 55 -15.83 16.13 -9.96
CA ASP A 55 -15.00 17.33 -10.05
C ASP A 55 -14.20 17.67 -8.77
N ALA A 56 -14.34 16.89 -7.68
CA ALA A 56 -13.72 17.21 -6.40
C ALA A 56 -12.63 16.19 -6.04
N PRO A 57 -11.35 16.60 -5.88
CA PRO A 57 -10.30 15.68 -5.48
C PRO A 57 -10.55 15.13 -4.06
N PRO A 58 -10.19 13.88 -3.77
CA PRO A 58 -10.28 13.29 -2.44
C PRO A 58 -9.55 14.15 -1.40
N ASN A 59 -10.24 14.47 -0.30
CA ASN A 59 -9.63 15.18 0.82
C ASN A 59 -9.08 14.18 1.84
N PHE A 60 -7.78 14.22 2.12
CA PHE A 60 -7.09 13.31 3.03
C PHE A 60 -6.66 14.01 4.32
N GLU A 61 -6.94 13.38 5.46
CA GLU A 61 -6.54 13.82 6.80
C GLU A 61 -5.33 13.04 7.29
N PHE A 62 -4.36 13.75 7.86
CA PHE A 62 -3.19 13.14 8.51
C PHE A 62 -3.60 12.26 9.70
N ARG A 63 -3.02 11.06 9.78
CA ARG A 63 -3.24 10.11 10.87
C ARG A 63 -1.99 9.93 11.74
N GLN A 64 -0.85 9.68 11.12
CA GLN A 64 0.39 9.40 11.83
C GLN A 64 1.60 9.59 10.91
N ARG A 65 2.72 10.03 11.47
CA ARG A 65 4.02 10.02 10.78
C ARG A 65 4.85 8.86 11.32
N ILE A 66 5.37 8.04 10.41
CA ILE A 66 6.43 7.08 10.70
C ILE A 66 7.76 7.75 10.36
N ILE A 67 8.73 7.69 11.27
CA ILE A 67 10.09 8.16 11.03
C ILE A 67 11.02 6.97 11.19
N MET A 68 11.83 6.70 10.18
CA MET A 68 12.75 5.55 10.18
C MET A 68 14.09 5.90 9.53
N SER A 69 15.11 5.08 9.78
CA SER A 69 16.39 5.19 9.08
C SER A 69 16.24 4.78 7.60
N PRO A 70 17.13 5.23 6.71
CA PRO A 70 17.17 4.77 5.32
C PRO A 70 17.25 3.24 5.20
N GLU A 71 18.04 2.60 6.05
CA GLU A 71 18.18 1.14 6.10
C GLU A 71 16.87 0.44 6.52
N GLY A 72 16.16 1.00 7.49
CA GLY A 72 14.84 0.51 7.90
C GLY A 72 13.80 0.64 6.78
N PHE A 73 13.88 1.73 6.01
CA PHE A 73 13.03 1.94 4.85
C PHE A 73 13.28 0.89 3.76
N LEU A 74 14.53 0.63 3.39
CA LEU A 74 14.87 -0.37 2.38
C LEU A 74 14.36 -1.77 2.75
N ARG A 75 14.59 -2.21 3.99
CA ARG A 75 14.03 -3.49 4.46
C ARG A 75 12.50 -3.54 4.40
N SER A 76 11.85 -2.45 4.79
CA SER A 76 10.38 -2.36 4.75
C SER A 76 9.86 -2.43 3.31
N PHE A 77 10.58 -1.81 2.38
CA PHE A 77 10.24 -1.85 0.96
C PHE A 77 10.30 -3.26 0.39
N ASP A 78 11.38 -4.02 0.67
CA ASP A 78 11.50 -5.41 0.24
C ASP A 78 10.33 -6.27 0.76
N MET A 79 9.94 -6.08 2.02
CA MET A 79 8.79 -6.76 2.62
C MET A 79 7.47 -6.39 1.92
N MET A 80 7.26 -5.10 1.62
CA MET A 80 6.08 -4.63 0.90
C MET A 80 6.02 -5.22 -0.51
N GLN A 81 7.14 -5.30 -1.24
CA GLN A 81 7.20 -5.94 -2.56
C GLN A 81 6.82 -7.43 -2.49
N GLY A 82 7.34 -8.15 -1.49
CA GLY A 82 6.97 -9.54 -1.26
C GLY A 82 5.47 -9.71 -0.96
N LEU A 83 4.89 -8.81 -0.15
CA LEU A 83 3.46 -8.80 0.14
C LEU A 83 2.61 -8.54 -1.11
N VAL A 84 3.01 -7.59 -1.96
CA VAL A 84 2.35 -7.33 -3.25
C VAL A 84 2.33 -8.60 -4.11
N GLY A 85 3.44 -9.35 -4.17
CA GLY A 85 3.50 -10.64 -4.86
C GLY A 85 2.47 -11.64 -4.35
N GLN A 86 2.33 -11.77 -3.03
CA GLN A 86 1.34 -12.66 -2.42
C GLN A 86 -0.10 -12.21 -2.69
N LEU A 87 -0.37 -10.90 -2.70
CA LEU A 87 -1.70 -10.36 -3.01
C LEU A 87 -2.10 -10.61 -4.47
N LEU A 88 -1.14 -10.52 -5.40
CA LEU A 88 -1.33 -10.87 -6.81
C LEU A 88 -1.63 -12.36 -6.99
N GLU A 89 -0.86 -13.23 -6.37
CA GLU A 89 -1.04 -14.69 -6.44
C GLU A 89 -2.42 -15.11 -5.93
N LYS A 90 -2.90 -14.45 -4.88
CA LYS A 90 -4.23 -14.67 -4.30
C LYS A 90 -5.37 -13.97 -5.07
N GLY A 91 -5.05 -13.21 -6.11
CA GLY A 91 -6.04 -12.47 -6.91
C GLY A 91 -6.72 -11.30 -6.18
N VAL A 92 -6.17 -10.85 -5.05
CA VAL A 92 -6.71 -9.72 -4.26
C VAL A 92 -6.50 -8.40 -5.00
N ILE A 93 -5.38 -8.28 -5.70
CA ILE A 93 -5.05 -7.14 -6.55
C ILE A 93 -4.67 -7.64 -7.94
N GLN A 94 -4.80 -6.79 -8.95
CA GLN A 94 -4.36 -7.06 -10.32
C GLN A 94 -3.23 -6.10 -10.69
N LYS A 95 -2.27 -6.54 -11.50
CA LYS A 95 -1.30 -5.62 -12.08
C LYS A 95 -2.04 -4.72 -13.06
N HIS A 96 -2.05 -3.41 -12.80
CA HIS A 96 -2.44 -2.45 -13.79
C HIS A 96 -1.40 -2.48 -14.91
N GLN A 97 -1.68 -3.18 -16.01
CA GLN A 97 -0.96 -2.95 -17.25
C GLN A 97 -1.39 -1.55 -17.70
N PRO A 98 -0.45 -0.61 -17.93
CA PRO A 98 -0.81 0.60 -18.63
C PRO A 98 -1.41 0.15 -19.96
N ASP A 99 -2.67 0.53 -20.18
CA ASP A 99 -3.33 0.35 -21.47
C ASP A 99 -2.54 1.21 -22.46
N ASN A 100 -1.53 0.60 -23.09
CA ASN A 100 -0.83 1.22 -24.20
C ASN A 100 -1.88 1.33 -25.28
N GLY A 101 -2.55 2.49 -25.35
CA GLY A 101 -3.56 2.88 -26.33
C GLY A 101 -3.02 2.95 -27.75
N LEU A 102 -2.42 1.86 -28.21
CA LEU A 102 -2.27 1.55 -29.61
C LEU A 102 -3.63 1.05 -30.07
N PRO A 103 -4.29 1.73 -31.01
CA PRO A 103 -5.51 1.21 -31.62
C PRO A 103 -5.17 -0.14 -32.27
N SER A 104 -5.66 -1.21 -31.65
CA SER A 104 -5.62 -2.57 -32.20
C SER A 104 -6.81 -2.75 -33.12
N ASP A 105 -6.86 -1.95 -34.20
CA ASP A 105 -7.58 -2.33 -35.42
C ASP A 105 -7.18 -1.39 -36.57
N THR A 106 -6.11 -1.75 -37.27
CA THR A 106 -6.08 -1.51 -38.71
C THR A 106 -5.72 -2.85 -39.31
N LYS A 107 -6.78 -3.56 -39.71
CA LYS A 107 -6.74 -4.71 -40.60
C LYS A 107 -5.91 -4.33 -41.82
N GLN A 108 -4.61 -4.65 -41.79
CA GLN A 108 -3.78 -4.72 -42.99
C GLN A 108 -4.34 -5.88 -43.83
N THR A 109 -5.26 -5.54 -44.73
CA THR A 109 -5.45 -6.32 -45.94
C THR A 109 -4.14 -6.30 -46.71
N PRO A 110 -3.58 -7.46 -47.12
CA PRO A 110 -2.47 -7.47 -48.05
C PRO A 110 -2.96 -6.90 -49.38
N ASP A 111 -2.32 -5.83 -49.82
CA ASP A 111 -2.59 -5.18 -51.11
C ASP A 111 -2.03 -6.05 -52.26
N ASP A 112 -2.62 -7.23 -52.46
CA ASP A 112 -2.41 -8.05 -53.67
C ASP A 112 -3.35 -7.55 -54.77
N GLU A 113 -3.04 -6.43 -55.42
CA GLU A 113 -3.58 -6.15 -56.76
C GLU A 113 -2.66 -5.26 -57.61
N PHE A 114 -1.50 -5.81 -57.96
CA PHE A 114 -0.78 -5.40 -59.16
C PHE A 114 -1.56 -5.93 -60.38
N SER A 115 -2.48 -5.14 -60.94
CA SER A 115 -3.07 -5.42 -62.24
C SER A 115 -3.13 -4.16 -63.10
N ALA A 116 -2.49 -4.28 -64.25
CA ALA A 116 -2.29 -3.25 -65.23
C ALA A 116 -3.60 -2.84 -65.92
N SER A 117 -3.74 -1.55 -66.19
CA SER A 117 -4.49 -1.08 -67.35
C SER A 117 -4.03 0.32 -67.76
N ILE A 118 -3.18 0.32 -68.79
CA ILE A 118 -2.97 1.45 -69.69
C ILE A 118 -4.33 1.84 -70.27
N HIS A 119 -4.69 3.13 -70.21
CA HIS A 119 -5.65 3.71 -71.15
C HIS A 119 -5.14 5.06 -71.63
N ASN A 120 -5.04 5.12 -72.96
CA ASN A 120 -4.68 6.24 -73.81
C ASN A 120 -5.86 7.21 -73.94
N SER A 121 -5.61 8.51 -73.84
CA SER A 121 -6.30 9.59 -74.57
C SER A 121 -5.45 10.86 -74.51
#